data_AF-A0A7C1G2V0-F1
#
_entry.id   AF-A0A7C1G2V0-F1
#
_cell.length_a   1.000
_cell.length_b   1.000
_cell.length_c   1.000
_cell.angle_alpha   90.00
_cell.angle_beta   90.00
_cell.angle_gamma   90.00
#
_symmetry.space_group_name_H-M   'P 1'
#
loop_
_entity.id
_entity.type
_entity.pdbx_description
1 polymer ?
#
loop_
_entity_poly.entity_id
_entity_poly.type
_entity_poly.pdbx_seq_one_letter_code
_entity_poly.pdbx_strand_id
1 'polypeptide(L)'
;MRKPIKVFLFGGEGTGWALDADVATTLQSLTGLSGLVSLTPLKDADVVHSVWEEPLLSLDPAVLEGKRIICHACNDVMRLHEGAWMLFARQTIGLWVGQAQMAVRDLKGLGLRTAYIPYSVDTEVFTPSLADS
;
A
#
# COMPACT_ATOMS: atom_id res chain seq x y z
N MET A 1 -1.09 -18.88 -21.07
CA MET A 1 -1.43 -17.84 -20.07
C MET A 1 -0.20 -17.56 -19.21
N ARG A 2 0.05 -16.30 -18.84
CA ARG A 2 1.16 -15.93 -17.94
C ARG A 2 0.85 -16.49 -16.55
N LYS A 3 1.86 -16.99 -15.82
CA LYS A 3 1.66 -17.45 -14.43
C LYS A 3 1.21 -16.27 -13.54
N PRO A 4 0.30 -16.50 -12.56
CA PRO A 4 -0.10 -15.46 -11.61
C PRO A 4 1.12 -14.92 -10.85
N ILE A 5 1.11 -13.62 -10.54
CA ILE A 5 2.14 -12.98 -9.71
C ILE A 5 1.88 -13.35 -8.25
N LYS A 6 2.91 -13.81 -7.53
CA LYS A 6 2.80 -14.13 -6.10
C LYS A 6 2.94 -12.86 -5.27
N VAL A 7 1.90 -12.52 -4.52
CA VAL A 7 1.81 -11.28 -3.74
C VAL A 7 1.61 -11.60 -2.26
N PHE A 8 2.38 -10.94 -1.41
CA PHE A 8 2.12 -10.84 0.02
C PHE A 8 1.52 -9.47 0.31
N LEU A 9 0.32 -9.45 0.90
CA LEU A 9 -0.36 -8.22 1.35
C LEU A 9 -0.01 -7.96 2.82
N PHE A 10 0.43 -6.73 3.12
CA PHE A 10 0.93 -6.32 4.44
C PHE A 10 0.31 -4.97 4.88
N GLY A 11 0.29 -4.69 6.18
CA GLY A 11 -0.02 -3.34 6.71
C GLY A 11 -1.33 -3.16 7.49
N GLY A 12 -2.02 -4.24 7.85
CA GLY A 12 -3.13 -4.17 8.83
C GLY A 12 -2.61 -4.15 10.27
N GLU A 13 -3.42 -3.61 11.19
CA GLU A 13 -3.09 -3.49 12.62
C GLU A 13 -4.00 -4.34 13.53
N GLY A 14 -5.10 -4.89 12.99
CA GLY A 14 -6.00 -5.79 13.71
C GLY A 14 -6.92 -5.08 14.71
N THR A 15 -7.11 -3.77 14.57
CA THR A 15 -7.97 -2.94 15.42
C THR A 15 -9.38 -2.79 14.86
N GLY A 16 -9.58 -3.14 13.58
CA GLY A 16 -10.82 -2.96 12.84
C GLY A 16 -11.02 -1.54 12.28
N TRP A 17 -9.96 -0.75 12.18
CA TRP A 17 -10.00 0.67 11.77
C TRP A 17 -9.42 0.87 10.35
N ALA A 18 -8.98 2.09 10.04
CA ALA A 18 -8.67 2.58 8.70
C ALA A 18 -7.70 1.67 7.92
N LEU A 19 -6.61 1.23 8.55
CA LEU A 19 -5.61 0.39 7.88
C LEU A 19 -6.14 -1.02 7.57
N ASP A 20 -6.99 -1.57 8.44
CA ASP A 20 -7.62 -2.86 8.18
C ASP A 20 -8.64 -2.76 7.03
N ALA A 21 -9.33 -1.61 6.90
CA ALA A 21 -10.19 -1.32 5.75
C ALA A 21 -9.38 -1.15 4.45
N ASP A 22 -8.19 -0.53 4.52
CA ASP A 22 -7.27 -0.44 3.38
C ASP A 22 -6.76 -1.81 2.95
N VAL A 23 -6.42 -2.70 3.91
CA VAL A 23 -6.07 -4.09 3.63
C VAL A 23 -7.23 -4.81 2.95
N ALA A 24 -8.45 -4.70 3.48
CA ALA A 24 -9.63 -5.34 2.90
C ALA A 24 -9.89 -4.87 1.46
N THR A 25 -9.81 -3.56 1.22
CA THR A 25 -10.03 -2.96 -0.11
C THR A 25 -8.93 -3.35 -1.09
N THR A 26 -7.69 -3.35 -0.64
CA THR A 26 -6.53 -3.77 -1.44
C THR A 26 -6.62 -5.26 -1.78
N LEU A 27 -7.04 -6.08 -0.81
CA LEU A 27 -7.26 -7.51 -1.00
C LEU A 27 -8.29 -7.76 -2.09
N GLN A 28 -9.46 -7.13 -1.99
CA GLN A 28 -10.52 -7.22 -3.00
C GLN A 28 -10.00 -6.83 -4.39
N SER A 29 -9.26 -5.71 -4.47
CA SER A 29 -8.66 -5.22 -5.72
C SER A 29 -7.67 -6.21 -6.33
N LEU A 30 -6.81 -6.82 -5.51
CA LEU A 30 -5.82 -7.82 -5.95
C LEU A 30 -6.49 -9.10 -6.47
N THR A 31 -7.60 -9.50 -5.85
CA THR A 31 -8.33 -10.74 -6.20
C THR A 31 -9.43 -10.55 -7.26
N GLY A 32 -9.81 -9.31 -7.57
CA GLY A 32 -10.94 -8.99 -8.45
C GLY A 32 -10.74 -9.43 -9.91
N LEU A 33 -9.49 -9.64 -10.35
CA LEU A 33 -9.16 -10.14 -11.68
C LEU A 33 -8.56 -11.54 -11.59
N SER A 34 -9.37 -12.54 -11.92
CA SER A 34 -9.00 -13.96 -11.84
C SER A 34 -7.74 -14.28 -12.66
N GLY A 35 -6.77 -14.94 -12.03
CA GLY A 35 -5.57 -15.47 -12.70
C GLY A 35 -4.40 -14.48 -12.86
N LEU A 36 -4.54 -13.23 -12.41
CA LEU A 36 -3.43 -12.25 -12.43
C LEU A 36 -2.55 -12.33 -11.19
N VAL A 37 -3.16 -12.49 -10.01
CA VAL A 37 -2.49 -12.48 -8.71
C VAL A 37 -2.80 -13.77 -7.96
N SER A 38 -1.79 -14.27 -7.24
CA SER A 38 -1.93 -15.34 -6.24
C SER A 38 -1.41 -14.80 -4.91
N LEU A 39 -2.24 -14.84 -3.87
CA LEU A 39 -1.83 -14.42 -2.53
C LEU A 39 -1.02 -15.54 -1.88
N THR A 40 0.15 -15.18 -1.35
CA THR A 40 1.10 -16.13 -0.78
C THR A 40 1.74 -15.58 0.49
N PRO A 41 2.23 -16.45 1.38
CA PRO A 41 3.08 -16.02 2.49
C PRO A 41 4.31 -15.26 1.99
N LEU A 42 4.84 -14.36 2.83
CA LEU A 42 6.00 -13.50 2.51
C LEU A 42 7.17 -14.28 1.90
N LYS A 43 7.51 -15.44 2.45
CA LYS A 43 8.63 -16.27 1.99
C LYS A 43 8.52 -16.66 0.50
N ASP A 44 7.31 -16.86 0.01
CA ASP A 44 7.03 -17.34 -1.34
C ASP A 44 6.70 -16.21 -2.33
N ALA A 45 6.55 -14.98 -1.85
CA ALA A 45 6.07 -13.85 -2.62
C ALA A 45 7.16 -13.21 -3.49
N ASP A 46 6.79 -12.83 -4.72
CA ASP A 46 7.60 -12.04 -5.65
C ASP A 46 7.39 -10.53 -5.44
N VAL A 47 6.24 -10.17 -4.88
CA VAL A 47 5.81 -8.79 -4.60
C VAL A 47 5.32 -8.70 -3.16
N VAL A 48 5.78 -7.67 -2.44
CA VAL A 48 5.15 -7.22 -1.19
C VAL A 48 4.34 -5.98 -1.51
N HIS A 49 3.05 -6.02 -1.22
CA HIS A 49 2.15 -4.88 -1.34
C HIS A 49 1.77 -4.46 0.07
N SER A 50 2.23 -3.29 0.51
CA SER A 50 1.89 -2.74 1.82
C SER A 50 0.91 -1.58 1.71
N VAL A 51 -0.04 -1.50 2.63
CA VAL A 51 -0.91 -0.32 2.80
C VAL A 51 -0.32 0.71 3.77
N TRP A 52 0.79 0.37 4.45
CA TRP A 52 1.42 1.23 5.44
C TRP A 52 2.95 1.11 5.42
N GLU A 53 3.62 2.25 5.31
CA GLU A 53 5.08 2.31 5.15
C GLU A 53 5.86 2.01 6.44
N GLU A 54 5.40 2.44 7.61
CA GLU A 54 6.21 2.40 8.83
C GLU A 54 6.51 0.97 9.34
N PRO A 55 5.51 0.06 9.44
CA PRO A 55 5.81 -1.31 9.83
C PRO A 55 6.56 -2.08 8.75
N LEU A 56 6.35 -1.72 7.47
CA LEU A 56 7.05 -2.36 6.34
C LEU A 56 8.55 -2.09 6.44
N LEU A 57 8.90 -0.84 6.75
CA LEU A 57 10.29 -0.41 6.88
C LEU A 57 10.94 -0.85 8.20
N SER A 58 10.14 -1.36 9.14
CA SER A 58 10.61 -1.99 10.38
C SER A 58 10.89 -3.49 10.23
N LEU A 59 10.56 -4.10 9.09
CA LEU A 59 10.91 -5.50 8.80
C LEU A 59 12.42 -5.65 8.59
N ASP A 60 12.92 -6.84 8.89
CA ASP A 60 14.29 -7.22 8.56
C ASP A 60 14.53 -7.07 7.04
N PRO A 61 15.52 -6.27 6.59
CA PRO A 61 15.82 -6.12 5.17
C PRO A 61 16.02 -7.47 4.45
N ALA A 62 16.54 -8.49 5.14
CA ALA A 62 16.75 -9.82 4.58
C ALA A 62 15.45 -10.49 4.13
N VAL A 63 14.31 -10.22 4.78
CA VAL A 63 13.02 -10.81 4.37
C VAL A 63 12.41 -10.12 3.16
N LEU A 64 12.90 -8.93 2.80
CA LEU A 64 12.48 -8.15 1.64
C LEU A 64 13.41 -8.33 0.44
N GLU A 65 14.57 -8.95 0.63
CA GLU A 65 15.58 -9.12 -0.41
C GLU A 65 15.01 -9.84 -1.66
N GLY A 66 15.31 -9.27 -2.84
CA GLY A 66 14.86 -9.81 -4.13
C GLY A 66 13.36 -9.61 -4.43
N LYS A 67 12.59 -9.03 -3.50
CA LYS A 67 11.15 -8.77 -3.69
C LYS A 67 10.92 -7.39 -4.30
N ARG A 68 9.86 -7.27 -5.11
CA ARG A 68 9.38 -5.96 -5.55
C ARG A 68 8.44 -5.40 -4.50
N ILE A 69 8.71 -4.18 -4.04
CA ILE A 69 7.95 -3.57 -2.96
C ILE A 69 7.05 -2.46 -3.51
N ILE A 70 5.76 -2.56 -3.25
CA ILE A 70 4.74 -1.55 -3.50
C ILE A 70 4.23 -1.09 -2.14
N CYS A 71 4.18 0.21 -1.90
CA CYS A 71 3.69 0.75 -0.63
C CYS A 71 2.76 1.93 -0.85
N HIS A 72 1.64 1.96 -0.12
CA HIS A 72 0.81 3.15 -0.03
C HIS A 72 1.49 4.17 0.88
N ALA A 73 1.35 5.46 0.53
CA ALA A 73 1.72 6.54 1.41
C ALA A 73 0.52 6.85 2.32
N CYS A 74 0.52 6.28 3.53
CA CYS A 74 -0.57 6.45 4.49
C CYS A 74 -0.44 7.79 5.24
N ASN A 75 0.77 8.18 5.60
CA ASN A 75 1.03 9.44 6.29
C ASN A 75 1.33 10.60 5.33
N ASP A 76 1.30 11.82 5.89
CA ASP A 76 1.78 13.02 5.21
C ASP A 76 3.21 12.80 4.68
N VAL A 77 3.37 12.95 3.36
CA VAL A 77 4.63 12.76 2.64
C VAL A 77 5.75 13.64 3.22
N MET A 78 5.41 14.81 3.77
CA MET A 78 6.37 15.71 4.41
C MET A 78 6.89 15.15 5.74
N ARG A 79 6.07 14.42 6.52
CA ARG A 79 6.54 13.68 7.70
C ARG A 79 7.50 12.57 7.32
N LEU A 80 7.34 12.01 6.12
CA LEU A 80 8.28 11.02 5.61
C LEU A 80 9.66 11.65 5.34
N HIS A 81 9.70 12.91 4.91
CA HIS A 81 10.95 13.58 4.50
C HIS A 81 11.93 13.84 5.65
N GLU A 82 11.43 14.09 6.85
CA GLU A 82 12.22 14.54 8.00
C GLU A 82 12.94 13.39 8.74
N GLY A 83 12.61 12.13 8.44
CA GLY A 83 13.17 10.96 9.11
C GLY A 83 14.39 10.36 8.42
N ALA A 84 15.35 9.88 9.22
CA ALA A 84 16.49 9.08 8.73
C ALA A 84 16.05 7.83 7.94
N TRP A 85 14.84 7.34 8.19
CA TRP A 85 14.23 6.22 7.50
C TRP A 85 13.89 6.50 6.03
N MET A 86 13.80 7.76 5.58
CA MET A 86 13.50 8.11 4.18
C MET A 86 14.56 7.58 3.21
N LEU A 87 15.84 7.55 3.63
CA LEU A 87 16.91 6.97 2.83
C LEU A 87 16.69 5.46 2.64
N PHE A 88 16.28 4.79 3.71
CA PHE A 88 15.94 3.37 3.67
C PHE A 88 14.68 3.12 2.81
N ALA A 89 13.65 3.94 2.97
CA ALA A 89 12.43 3.85 2.18
C ALA A 89 12.67 4.04 0.68
N ARG A 90 13.55 4.97 0.30
CA ARG A 90 13.99 5.19 -1.09
C ARG A 90 14.68 3.96 -1.70
N GLN A 91 15.43 3.22 -0.90
CA GLN A 91 16.15 2.03 -1.37
C GLN A 91 15.27 0.79 -1.38
N THR A 92 14.31 0.71 -0.46
CA THR A 92 13.44 -0.47 -0.29
C THR A 92 12.19 -0.42 -1.16
N ILE A 93 11.50 0.72 -1.23
CA ILE A 93 10.19 0.83 -1.91
C ILE A 93 10.37 1.17 -3.38
N GLY A 94 10.03 0.22 -4.25
CA GLY A 94 10.16 0.36 -5.71
C GLY A 94 9.00 1.12 -6.38
N LEU A 95 7.83 1.17 -5.73
CA LEU A 95 6.66 1.93 -6.19
C LEU A 95 5.85 2.45 -5.00
N TRP A 96 5.63 3.75 -4.99
CA TRP A 96 4.71 4.39 -4.06
C TRP A 96 3.32 4.53 -4.67
N VAL A 97 2.30 4.33 -3.86
CA VAL A 97 0.90 4.59 -4.20
C VAL A 97 0.45 5.80 -3.39
N GLY A 98 0.17 6.90 -4.09
CA GLY A 98 -0.44 8.07 -3.48
C GLY A 98 -1.95 8.06 -3.70
N GLN A 99 -2.72 8.23 -2.63
CA GLN A 99 -4.19 8.27 -2.69
C GLN A 99 -4.77 9.69 -2.83
N ALA A 100 -3.92 10.71 -2.67
CA ALA A 100 -4.26 12.11 -2.91
C ALA A 100 -3.31 12.74 -3.95
N GLN A 101 -3.82 13.67 -4.76
CA GLN A 101 -3.02 14.40 -5.76
C GLN A 101 -1.83 15.13 -5.14
N MET A 102 -2.02 15.71 -3.94
CA MET A 102 -0.93 16.35 -3.20
C MET A 102 0.17 15.34 -2.84
N ALA A 103 -0.19 14.20 -2.26
CA ALA A 103 0.78 13.15 -1.93
C ALA A 103 1.56 12.67 -3.17
N VAL A 104 0.88 12.49 -4.31
CA VAL A 104 1.54 12.12 -5.57
C VAL A 104 2.51 13.18 -6.05
N ARG A 105 2.11 14.45 -6.00
CA ARG A 105 2.99 15.58 -6.36
C ARG A 105 4.23 15.59 -5.47
N ASP A 106 4.06 15.43 -4.17
CA ASP A 106 5.14 15.54 -3.21
C ASP A 106 6.11 14.34 -3.34
N LEU A 107 5.61 13.10 -3.48
CA LEU A 107 6.43 11.92 -3.76
C LEU A 107 7.20 12.04 -5.09
N LYS A 108 6.55 12.54 -6.15
CA LYS A 108 7.21 12.79 -7.43
C LYS A 108 8.26 13.90 -7.33
N GLY A 109 8.00 14.95 -6.55
CA GLY A 109 8.96 16.02 -6.26
C GLY A 109 10.21 15.50 -5.55
N LEU A 110 10.07 14.42 -4.76
CA LEU A 110 11.18 13.71 -4.14
C LEU A 110 11.92 12.74 -5.09
N GLY A 111 11.49 12.62 -6.35
CA GLY A 111 12.06 11.70 -7.34
C GLY A 111 11.61 10.25 -7.17
N LEU A 112 10.57 9.98 -6.37
CA LEU A 112 10.08 8.64 -6.10
C LEU A 112 9.15 8.16 -7.22
N ARG A 113 9.31 6.90 -7.62
CA ARG A 113 8.39 6.26 -8.57
C ARG A 113 7.02 6.13 -7.90
N THR A 114 6.02 6.78 -8.48
CA THR A 114 4.71 6.97 -7.84
C THR A 114 3.57 6.72 -8.81
N ALA A 115 2.55 6.00 -8.36
CA ALA A 115 1.25 5.87 -9.00
C ALA A 115 0.17 6.60 -8.19
N TYR A 116 -0.78 7.22 -8.90
CA TYR A 116 -1.99 7.75 -8.27
C TYR A 116 -3.07 6.67 -8.28
N ILE A 117 -3.51 6.24 -7.10
CA ILE A 117 -4.64 5.32 -6.94
C ILE A 117 -5.53 5.90 -5.84
N PRO A 118 -6.63 6.59 -6.18
CA PRO A 118 -7.49 7.20 -5.18
C PRO A 118 -8.19 6.14 -4.33
N TYR A 119 -8.63 6.53 -3.14
CA TYR A 119 -9.53 5.73 -2.33
C TYR A 119 -10.80 5.39 -3.12
N SER A 120 -11.23 4.13 -3.05
CA SER A 120 -12.58 3.74 -3.42
C SER A 120 -13.47 3.87 -2.19
N VAL A 121 -14.59 4.55 -2.34
CA VAL A 121 -15.60 4.67 -1.30
C VAL A 121 -16.79 3.80 -1.70
N ASP A 122 -17.23 2.94 -0.79
CA ASP A 122 -18.52 2.26 -0.93
C ASP A 122 -19.63 3.26 -0.64
N THR A 123 -20.31 3.70 -1.70
CA THR A 123 -21.38 4.69 -1.60
C THR A 123 -22.65 4.13 -0.95
N GLU A 124 -22.82 2.80 -0.88
CA GLU A 124 -24.01 2.18 -0.28
C GLU A 124 -24.03 2.33 1.25
N VAL A 125 -22.88 2.56 1.87
CA VAL A 125 -22.75 2.86 3.30
C VAL A 125 -23.38 4.22 3.65
N PHE A 126 -23.39 5.16 2.72
CA PHE A 126 -23.93 6.51 2.93
C PHE A 126 -25.43 6.53 2.66
N THR A 127 -26.20 6.05 3.65
CA THR A 127 -27.66 6.06 3.60
C THR A 127 -28.24 7.45 3.92
N PRO A 128 -29.45 7.79 3.44
CA PRO A 128 -30.07 9.09 3.66
C PRO A 128 -30.23 9.51 5.13
N SER A 129 -30.25 8.57 6.08
CA SER A 129 -30.34 8.87 7.52
C SER A 129 -29.14 9.59 8.11
N LEU A 130 -28.03 9.72 7.37
CA LEU A 130 -26.86 10.54 7.74
C LEU A 130 -27.06 12.04 7.41
N ALA A 131 -28.10 12.40 6.65
CA ALA A 131 -28.37 13.80 6.28
C ALA A 131 -29.17 14.58 7.33
N ASP A 132 -29.77 13.88 8.31
CA ASP A 132 -30.66 14.46 9.33
C ASP A 132 -30.03 14.53 10.74
N SER A 133 -28.72 14.29 10.86
CA SER A 133 -27.95 14.29 12.13
C SER A 133 -26.93 15.40 12.23
#